data_AF-A0A922IK88-F1
#
_entry.id   AF-A0A922IK88-F1
#
_cell.length_a   1.000
_cell.length_b   1.000
_cell.length_c   1.000
_cell.angle_alpha   90.00
_cell.angle_beta   90.00
_cell.angle_gamma   90.00
#
_symmetry.space_group_name_H-M   'P 1'
#
loop_
_entity.id
_entity.type
_entity.pdbx_description
1 polymer ?
#
loop_
_entity_poly.entity_id
_entity_poly.type
_entity_poly.pdbx_seq_one_letter_code
_entity_poly.pdbx_strand_id
1 'polypeptide(L)'
;MGTFLGHIYPGLLVVIIGLRNLWINLRSFYTEECNHNGKNDCRNPHDFKSNLKESIFYIIAGIICSVNEIITALMYDGYYFGGHSYQHMTIFIMILLYGVIRIILSYKLPHLFKQICDLFYLMMGCAVYFLLMFHLHKRAPFDTHVHIILVHTILFTIISHIAQIISNSNPIFSLMHNFCFILIGSWLCHIGLYLYSPWSWLIVRDQNDVISIIHANNTFSYHMIMICLTIIMMMFILNRKSRHTIQQSRFSEPNLQRPPVKQCYS
;
A
#
# COMPACT_ATOMS: atom_id res chain seq x y z
N MET A 1 4.28 -20.56 -11.69
CA MET A 1 5.65 -20.35 -11.21
C MET A 1 5.74 -18.95 -10.64
N GLY A 2 6.75 -18.61 -9.83
CA GLY A 2 7.11 -17.20 -9.69
C GLY A 2 8.01 -16.80 -10.85
N THR A 3 7.87 -15.60 -11.41
CA THR A 3 8.89 -15.03 -12.31
C THR A 3 9.46 -13.78 -11.69
N PHE A 4 10.64 -13.36 -12.16
CA PHE A 4 11.19 -12.06 -11.82
C PHE A 4 10.14 -10.95 -11.98
N LEU A 5 9.51 -10.87 -13.16
CA LEU A 5 8.48 -9.87 -13.46
C LEU A 5 7.21 -10.06 -12.64
N GLY A 6 6.83 -11.32 -12.35
CA GLY A 6 5.71 -11.66 -11.47
C GLY A 6 5.90 -11.21 -10.02
N HIS A 7 7.12 -10.85 -9.60
CA HIS A 7 7.40 -10.24 -8.30
C HIS A 7 7.56 -8.73 -8.40
N ILE A 8 8.33 -8.26 -9.39
CA ILE A 8 8.66 -6.83 -9.54
C ILE A 8 7.41 -6.00 -9.85
N TYR A 9 6.57 -6.41 -10.80
CA TYR A 9 5.38 -5.62 -11.16
C TYR A 9 4.40 -5.42 -10.01
N PRO A 10 3.90 -6.48 -9.33
CA PRO A 10 3.02 -6.28 -8.19
C PRO A 10 3.73 -5.58 -7.02
N GLY A 11 5.02 -5.83 -6.82
CA GLY A 11 5.80 -5.19 -5.76
C GLY A 11 5.88 -3.68 -5.93
N LEU A 12 6.27 -3.22 -7.12
CA LEU A 12 6.34 -1.79 -7.45
C LEU A 12 4.98 -1.11 -7.35
N LEU A 13 3.92 -1.78 -7.82
CA LEU A 13 2.57 -1.26 -7.73
C LEU A 13 2.16 -1.02 -6.27
N VAL A 14 2.40 -1.99 -5.39
CA VAL A 14 2.08 -1.88 -3.97
C VAL A 14 2.89 -0.75 -3.32
N VAL A 15 4.17 -0.60 -3.66
CA VAL A 15 5.01 0.52 -3.16
C VAL A 15 4.47 1.88 -3.61
N ILE A 16 4.13 2.03 -4.89
CA ILE A 16 3.62 3.31 -5.42
C ILE A 16 2.30 3.70 -4.75
N ILE A 17 1.36 2.75 -4.61
CA ILE A 17 0.10 2.98 -3.91
C ILE A 17 0.37 3.32 -2.44
N GLY A 18 1.24 2.58 -1.77
CA GLY A 18 1.58 2.79 -0.36
C GLY A 18 2.19 4.17 -0.11
N LEU A 19 3.15 4.60 -0.93
CA LEU A 19 3.76 5.93 -0.82
C LEU A 19 2.75 7.05 -1.07
N ARG A 20 1.85 6.88 -2.05
CA ARG A 20 0.76 7.83 -2.28
C ARG A 20 -0.17 7.90 -1.08
N ASN A 21 -0.63 6.76 -0.56
CA ASN A 21 -1.56 6.71 0.57
C ASN A 21 -0.93 7.30 1.83
N LEU A 22 0.34 6.99 2.09
CA LEU A 22 1.13 7.59 3.15
C LEU A 22 1.19 9.12 3.02
N TRP A 23 1.47 9.65 1.82
CA TRP A 23 1.50 11.08 1.57
C TRP A 23 0.15 11.76 1.84
N ILE A 24 -0.95 11.16 1.36
CA ILE A 24 -2.31 11.67 1.57
C ILE A 24 -2.65 11.70 3.06
N ASN A 25 -2.38 10.60 3.78
CA ASN A 25 -2.68 10.49 5.21
C ASN A 25 -1.87 11.49 6.03
N LEU A 26 -0.55 11.58 5.78
CA LEU A 26 0.30 12.58 6.43
C LEU A 26 -0.17 14.01 6.17
N ARG A 27 -0.51 14.33 4.91
CA ARG A 27 -1.01 15.66 4.55
C ARG A 27 -2.32 15.99 5.28
N SER A 28 -3.22 15.01 5.45
CA SER A 28 -4.47 15.20 6.18
C SER A 28 -4.20 15.64 7.62
N PHE A 29 -3.28 14.98 8.32
CA PHE A 29 -2.92 15.35 9.70
C PHE A 29 -2.41 16.79 9.83
N TYR A 30 -1.47 17.19 8.97
CA TYR A 30 -0.95 18.56 9.00
C TYR A 30 -1.99 19.61 8.58
N THR A 31 -2.98 19.24 7.75
CA THR A 31 -4.02 20.19 7.30
C THR A 31 -5.10 20.36 8.37
N GLU A 32 -5.52 19.30 9.04
CA GLU A 32 -6.47 19.38 10.17
C GLU A 32 -5.90 20.19 11.34
N GLU A 33 -4.61 20.02 11.63
CA GLU A 33 -3.91 20.82 12.65
C GLU A 33 -3.86 22.32 12.28
N CYS A 34 -3.79 22.66 10.98
CA CYS A 34 -3.87 24.05 10.51
C CYS A 34 -5.30 24.62 10.52
N ASN A 35 -6.32 23.77 10.38
CA ASN A 35 -7.73 24.16 10.20
C ASN A 35 -8.57 24.05 11.49
N HIS A 36 -7.94 24.08 12.67
CA HIS A 36 -8.64 23.98 13.96
C HIS A 36 -9.77 25.02 14.20
N ASN A 37 -9.92 26.04 13.33
CA ASN A 37 -11.00 27.03 13.34
C ASN A 37 -12.15 26.80 12.35
N GLY A 38 -12.12 25.76 11.52
CA GLY A 38 -13.13 25.51 10.49
C GLY A 38 -13.79 24.16 10.63
N LYS A 39 -14.83 24.06 11.46
CA LYS A 39 -15.85 23.02 11.29
C LYS A 39 -16.34 23.12 9.85
N ASN A 40 -16.19 22.05 9.07
CA ASN A 40 -17.27 21.45 8.28
C ASN A 40 -16.73 20.32 7.40
N ASP A 41 -17.23 19.13 7.74
CA ASP A 41 -17.67 18.10 6.81
C ASP A 41 -17.95 18.66 5.41
N CYS A 42 -17.13 18.24 4.44
CA CYS A 42 -17.42 18.36 3.02
C CYS A 42 -16.78 17.16 2.32
N ARG A 43 -17.57 16.09 2.17
CA ARG A 43 -17.42 15.06 1.13
C ARG A 43 -17.04 15.76 -0.18
N ASN A 44 -15.75 15.78 -0.49
CA ASN A 44 -15.22 16.64 -1.53
C ASN A 44 -15.56 16.00 -2.90
N PRO A 45 -16.16 16.69 -3.88
CA PRO A 45 -16.37 16.15 -5.24
C PRO A 45 -15.08 15.70 -5.95
N HIS A 46 -13.91 16.07 -5.41
CA HIS A 46 -12.62 15.47 -5.73
C HIS A 46 -12.54 13.95 -5.47
N ASP A 47 -13.40 13.42 -4.61
CA ASP A 47 -13.41 12.01 -4.18
C ASP A 47 -13.82 11.09 -5.32
N PHE A 48 -14.88 11.41 -6.08
CA PHE A 48 -15.35 10.52 -7.15
C PHE A 48 -14.34 10.37 -8.31
N LYS A 49 -13.82 11.48 -8.85
CA LYS A 49 -12.85 11.44 -9.96
C LYS A 49 -11.52 10.80 -9.53
N SER A 50 -11.11 11.02 -8.29
CA SER A 50 -9.94 10.36 -7.70
C SER A 50 -10.18 8.85 -7.55
N ASN A 51 -11.32 8.46 -6.99
CA ASN A 51 -11.73 7.06 -6.81
C ASN A 51 -11.83 6.34 -8.16
N LEU A 52 -12.37 6.98 -9.19
CA LEU A 52 -12.44 6.41 -10.53
C LEU A 52 -11.06 6.16 -11.13
N LYS A 53 -10.15 7.16 -11.09
CA LYS A 53 -8.78 7.00 -11.59
C LYS A 53 -8.05 5.86 -10.88
N GLU A 54 -8.21 5.77 -9.56
CA GLU A 54 -7.60 4.73 -8.76
C GLU A 54 -8.18 3.35 -9.06
N SER A 55 -9.50 3.27 -9.26
CA SER A 55 -10.17 2.03 -9.64
C SER A 55 -9.72 1.52 -11.00
N ILE A 56 -9.60 2.42 -11.99
CA ILE A 56 -9.06 2.11 -13.32
C ILE A 56 -7.62 1.61 -13.21
N PHE A 57 -6.82 2.23 -12.35
CA PHE A 57 -5.44 1.78 -12.10
C PHE A 57 -5.38 0.34 -11.58
N TYR A 58 -6.21 -0.02 -10.58
CA TYR A 58 -6.30 -1.42 -10.09
C TYR A 58 -6.73 -2.40 -11.19
N ILE A 59 -7.69 -2.02 -12.03
CA ILE A 59 -8.15 -2.88 -13.15
C ILE A 59 -7.02 -3.11 -14.15
N ILE A 60 -6.37 -2.04 -14.62
CA ILE A 60 -5.27 -2.12 -15.60
C ILE A 60 -4.13 -2.97 -15.03
N ALA A 61 -3.77 -2.73 -13.77
CA ALA A 61 -2.75 -3.49 -13.07
C ALA A 61 -3.08 -4.99 -12.98
N GLY A 62 -4.30 -5.32 -12.55
CA GLY A 62 -4.76 -6.70 -12.48
C GLY A 62 -4.70 -7.39 -13.84
N ILE A 63 -5.14 -6.71 -14.91
CA ILE A 63 -5.05 -7.24 -16.29
C ILE A 63 -3.60 -7.49 -16.70
N ILE A 64 -2.70 -6.51 -16.51
CA ILE A 64 -1.29 -6.64 -16.89
C ILE A 64 -0.64 -7.82 -16.16
N CYS A 65 -0.85 -7.93 -14.84
CA CYS A 65 -0.30 -9.02 -14.04
C CYS A 65 -0.88 -10.38 -14.44
N SER A 66 -2.19 -10.48 -14.67
CA SER A 66 -2.83 -11.71 -15.13
C SER A 66 -2.34 -12.14 -16.51
N VAL A 67 -2.24 -11.22 -17.47
CA VAL A 67 -1.73 -11.51 -18.82
C VAL A 67 -0.28 -11.98 -18.77
N ASN A 68 0.57 -11.32 -17.97
CA ASN A 68 1.96 -11.72 -17.80
C ASN A 68 2.08 -13.15 -17.24
N GLU A 69 1.23 -13.51 -16.26
CA GLU A 69 1.20 -14.86 -15.70
C GLU A 69 0.72 -15.90 -16.73
N ILE A 70 -0.31 -15.57 -17.53
CA ILE A 70 -0.82 -16.44 -18.59
C ILE A 70 0.25 -16.68 -19.67
N ILE A 71 0.90 -15.61 -20.15
CA ILE A 71 1.96 -15.73 -21.15
C ILE A 71 3.11 -16.58 -20.61
N THR A 72 3.52 -16.34 -19.36
CA THR A 72 4.56 -17.13 -18.70
C THR A 72 4.17 -18.60 -18.62
N ALA A 73 2.95 -18.90 -18.17
CA ALA A 73 2.46 -20.28 -18.07
C ALA A 73 2.49 -20.98 -19.43
N LEU A 74 2.03 -20.30 -20.50
CA LEU A 74 2.01 -20.85 -21.85
C LEU A 74 3.42 -21.05 -22.44
N MET A 75 4.37 -20.16 -22.12
CA MET A 75 5.74 -20.23 -22.64
C MET A 75 6.61 -21.27 -21.93
N TYR A 76 6.45 -21.44 -20.61
CA TYR A 76 7.40 -22.20 -19.79
C TYR A 76 6.85 -23.52 -19.24
N ASP A 77 5.55 -23.64 -18.94
CA ASP A 77 4.97 -24.89 -18.39
C ASP A 77 4.39 -25.82 -19.49
N GLY A 78 4.41 -25.41 -20.76
CA GLY A 78 3.71 -26.10 -21.85
C GLY A 78 2.18 -25.99 -21.72
N TYR A 79 1.42 -26.93 -22.30
CA TYR A 79 -0.06 -26.93 -22.23
C TYR A 79 -0.62 -27.14 -20.81
N TYR A 80 0.22 -27.49 -19.84
CA TYR A 80 -0.19 -27.73 -18.46
C TYR A 80 0.06 -26.48 -17.63
N PHE A 81 -0.99 -25.69 -17.39
CA PHE A 81 -0.93 -24.66 -16.36
C PHE A 81 -0.52 -25.30 -15.03
N GLY A 82 0.69 -25.00 -14.53
CA GLY A 82 1.17 -25.51 -13.25
C GLY A 82 0.36 -24.96 -12.06
N GLY A 83 0.27 -25.73 -10.98
CA GLY A 83 -0.49 -25.38 -9.76
C GLY A 83 -0.15 -24.00 -9.17
N HIS A 84 1.13 -23.63 -9.18
CA HIS A 84 1.57 -22.32 -8.67
C HIS A 84 1.10 -21.15 -9.52
N SER A 85 0.96 -21.33 -10.84
CA SER A 85 0.52 -20.27 -11.76
C SER A 85 -0.95 -19.90 -11.52
N TYR A 86 -1.79 -20.87 -11.13
CA TYR A 86 -3.19 -20.62 -10.71
C TYR A 86 -3.29 -19.76 -9.44
N GLN A 87 -2.39 -19.99 -8.47
CA GLN A 87 -2.39 -19.21 -7.23
C GLN A 87 -2.02 -17.74 -7.49
N HIS A 88 -1.03 -17.49 -8.35
CA HIS A 88 -0.65 -16.13 -8.76
C HIS A 88 -1.77 -15.44 -9.57
N MET A 89 -2.37 -16.15 -10.53
CA MET A 89 -3.54 -15.68 -11.28
C MET A 89 -4.68 -15.26 -10.34
N THR A 90 -4.97 -16.06 -9.31
CA THR A 90 -6.03 -15.76 -8.35
C THR A 90 -5.78 -14.45 -7.63
N ILE A 91 -4.54 -14.18 -7.20
CA ILE A 91 -4.16 -12.92 -6.56
C ILE A 91 -4.42 -11.72 -7.50
N PHE A 92 -4.01 -11.82 -8.77
CA PHE A 92 -4.17 -10.74 -9.74
C PHE A 92 -5.64 -10.49 -10.12
N ILE A 93 -6.45 -11.55 -10.22
CA ILE A 93 -7.90 -11.44 -10.42
C ILE A 93 -8.57 -10.71 -9.25
N MET A 94 -8.12 -10.94 -8.01
CA MET A 94 -8.67 -10.23 -6.85
C MET A 94 -8.35 -8.72 -6.88
N ILE A 95 -7.15 -8.35 -7.35
CA ILE A 95 -6.78 -6.93 -7.56
C ILE A 95 -7.67 -6.29 -8.63
N LEU A 96 -7.90 -6.99 -9.75
CA LEU A 96 -8.82 -6.54 -10.80
C LEU A 96 -10.23 -6.35 -10.25
N LEU A 97 -10.74 -7.36 -9.52
CA LEU A 97 -12.08 -7.36 -8.95
C LEU A 97 -12.26 -6.22 -7.94
N TYR A 98 -11.23 -5.93 -7.12
CA TYR A 98 -11.24 -4.80 -6.20
C TYR A 98 -11.45 -3.48 -6.94
N GLY A 99 -10.77 -3.26 -8.07
CA GLY A 99 -10.99 -2.10 -8.93
C GLY A 99 -12.43 -2.02 -9.48
N VAL A 100 -12.97 -3.13 -9.97
CA VAL A 100 -14.35 -3.19 -10.49
C VAL A 100 -15.38 -2.85 -9.40
N ILE A 101 -15.22 -3.42 -8.20
CA ILE A 101 -16.11 -3.16 -7.06
C ILE A 101 -16.08 -1.68 -6.69
N ARG A 102 -14.91 -1.06 -6.66
CA ARG A 102 -14.79 0.38 -6.37
C ARG A 102 -15.51 1.25 -7.40
N ILE A 103 -15.45 0.90 -8.69
CA ILE A 103 -16.25 1.60 -9.71
C ILE A 103 -17.74 1.47 -9.38
N ILE A 104 -18.23 0.24 -9.22
CA ILE A 104 -19.66 -0.04 -8.97
C ILE A 104 -20.15 0.72 -7.73
N LEU A 105 -19.39 0.69 -6.63
CA LEU A 105 -19.72 1.38 -5.39
C LEU A 105 -19.71 2.90 -5.55
N SER A 106 -18.75 3.44 -6.30
CA SER A 106 -18.66 4.89 -6.55
C SER A 106 -19.91 5.41 -7.28
N TYR A 107 -20.48 4.62 -8.21
CA TYR A 107 -21.68 5.01 -8.96
C TYR A 107 -23.00 4.67 -8.26
N LYS A 108 -23.14 3.46 -7.69
CA LYS A 108 -24.43 2.96 -7.21
C LYS A 108 -24.66 3.19 -5.72
N LEU A 109 -23.62 3.18 -4.90
CA LEU A 109 -23.72 3.20 -3.42
C LEU A 109 -22.63 4.08 -2.79
N PRO A 110 -22.53 5.38 -3.14
CA PRO A 110 -21.47 6.27 -2.64
C PRO A 110 -21.53 6.46 -1.11
N HIS A 111 -22.71 6.27 -0.50
CA HIS A 111 -22.89 6.35 0.95
C HIS A 111 -22.18 5.22 1.71
N LEU A 112 -22.10 4.03 1.11
CA LEU A 112 -21.49 2.83 1.70
C LEU A 112 -20.07 2.55 1.17
N PHE A 113 -19.58 3.41 0.27
CA PHE A 113 -18.31 3.21 -0.46
C PHE A 113 -17.17 2.81 0.47
N LYS A 114 -16.88 3.62 1.49
CA LYS A 114 -15.77 3.38 2.43
C LYS A 114 -15.91 2.04 3.16
N GLN A 115 -17.07 1.78 3.76
CA GLN A 115 -17.32 0.57 4.56
C GLN A 115 -17.17 -0.70 3.73
N ILE A 116 -17.76 -0.71 2.52
CA ILE A 116 -17.70 -1.90 1.65
C ILE A 116 -16.29 -2.06 1.06
N CYS A 117 -15.59 -0.97 0.71
CA CYS A 117 -14.20 -1.05 0.26
C CYS A 117 -13.26 -1.60 1.33
N ASP A 118 -13.40 -1.13 2.58
CA ASP A 118 -12.62 -1.63 3.72
C ASP A 118 -12.88 -3.13 3.96
N LEU A 119 -14.15 -3.57 3.86
CA LEU A 119 -14.52 -4.99 3.95
C LEU A 119 -13.88 -5.84 2.84
N PHE A 120 -14.01 -5.43 1.58
CA PHE A 120 -13.42 -6.17 0.46
C PHE A 120 -11.89 -6.18 0.52
N TYR A 121 -11.27 -5.08 0.97
CA TYR A 121 -9.83 -5.02 1.18
C TYR A 121 -9.38 -6.06 2.22
N LEU A 122 -10.09 -6.18 3.35
CA LEU A 122 -9.81 -7.21 4.36
C LEU A 122 -10.01 -8.62 3.83
N MET A 123 -11.12 -8.88 3.13
CA MET A 123 -11.40 -10.19 2.52
C MET A 123 -10.31 -10.58 1.53
N MET A 124 -9.89 -9.65 0.67
CA MET A 124 -8.79 -9.85 -0.27
C MET A 124 -7.49 -10.16 0.47
N GLY A 125 -7.14 -9.37 1.51
CA GLY A 125 -5.95 -9.61 2.32
C GLY A 125 -5.94 -11.01 2.95
N CYS A 126 -7.05 -11.43 3.55
CA CYS A 126 -7.20 -12.77 4.11
C CYS A 126 -7.05 -13.87 3.04
N ALA A 127 -7.68 -13.70 1.88
CA ALA A 127 -7.57 -14.66 0.78
C ALA A 127 -6.11 -14.80 0.27
N VAL A 128 -5.40 -13.68 0.10
CA VAL A 128 -3.99 -13.68 -0.31
C VAL A 128 -3.11 -14.32 0.76
N TYR A 129 -3.35 -14.03 2.04
CA TYR A 129 -2.64 -14.65 3.16
C TYR A 129 -2.78 -16.18 3.14
N PHE A 130 -4.01 -16.70 3.02
CA PHE A 130 -4.26 -18.14 2.94
C PHE A 130 -3.61 -18.77 1.70
N LEU A 131 -3.75 -18.13 0.53
CA LEU A 131 -3.13 -18.62 -0.71
C LEU A 131 -1.62 -18.75 -0.58
N LEU A 132 -0.93 -17.73 -0.04
CA LEU A 132 0.52 -17.78 0.14
C LEU A 132 0.95 -18.83 1.18
N MET A 133 0.19 -19.03 2.26
CA MET A 133 0.53 -20.07 3.25
C MET A 133 0.58 -21.46 2.62
N PHE A 134 -0.36 -21.78 1.73
CA PHE A 134 -0.38 -23.08 1.04
C PHE A 134 0.53 -23.13 -0.20
N HIS A 135 0.94 -21.99 -0.74
CA HIS A 135 1.85 -21.88 -1.89
C HIS A 135 3.25 -22.44 -1.65
N LEU A 136 3.68 -22.55 -0.38
CA LEU A 136 5.08 -22.83 -0.03
C LEU A 136 5.43 -24.32 0.11
N HIS A 137 4.46 -25.22 -0.06
CA HIS A 137 4.73 -26.64 0.05
C HIS A 137 5.73 -27.12 -1.01
N LYS A 138 6.72 -27.91 -0.59
CA LYS A 138 7.75 -28.55 -1.43
C LYS A 138 8.73 -27.59 -2.13
N ARG A 139 8.92 -26.37 -1.62
CA ARG A 139 9.94 -25.43 -2.10
C ARG A 139 11.24 -25.53 -1.31
N ALA A 140 12.31 -24.97 -1.88
CA ALA A 140 13.60 -24.90 -1.20
C ALA A 140 13.49 -24.09 0.11
N PRO A 141 14.33 -24.36 1.12
CA PRO A 141 14.28 -23.69 2.42
C PRO A 141 14.36 -22.16 2.33
N PHE A 142 15.27 -21.64 1.52
CA PHE A 142 15.42 -20.19 1.34
C PHE A 142 14.22 -19.53 0.67
N ASP A 143 13.69 -20.14 -0.41
CA ASP A 143 12.48 -19.65 -1.11
C ASP A 143 11.28 -19.61 -0.15
N THR A 144 11.12 -20.67 0.63
CA THR A 144 10.10 -20.76 1.68
C THR A 144 10.26 -19.63 2.70
N HIS A 145 11.48 -19.42 3.20
CA HIS A 145 11.77 -18.41 4.22
C HIS A 145 11.43 -16.98 3.79
N VAL A 146 11.86 -16.57 2.59
CA VAL A 146 11.61 -15.20 2.11
C VAL A 146 10.12 -14.92 1.91
N HIS A 147 9.35 -15.93 1.50
CA HIS A 147 7.90 -15.82 1.38
C HIS A 147 7.17 -15.89 2.73
N ILE A 148 7.67 -16.65 3.71
CA ILE A 148 7.13 -16.63 5.07
C ILE A 148 7.22 -15.23 5.68
N ILE A 149 8.33 -14.52 5.46
CA ILE A 149 8.47 -13.12 5.89
C ILE A 149 7.38 -12.24 5.24
N LEU A 150 7.12 -12.42 3.94
CA LEU A 150 6.06 -11.71 3.22
C LEU A 150 4.67 -12.00 3.82
N VAL A 151 4.38 -13.27 4.12
CA VAL A 151 3.12 -13.70 4.75
C VAL A 151 2.89 -13.02 6.09
N HIS A 152 3.91 -12.98 6.95
CA HIS A 152 3.81 -12.28 8.24
C HIS A 152 3.57 -10.78 8.04
N THR A 153 4.21 -10.17 7.04
CA THR A 153 4.01 -8.75 6.72
C THR A 153 2.57 -8.47 6.25
N ILE A 154 1.97 -9.39 5.47
CA ILE A 154 0.56 -9.32 5.08
C ILE A 154 -0.35 -9.42 6.31
N LEU A 155 -0.08 -10.35 7.22
CA LEU A 155 -0.82 -10.48 8.46
C LEU A 155 -0.78 -9.19 9.30
N PHE A 156 0.40 -8.60 9.48
CA PHE A 156 0.55 -7.31 10.18
C PHE A 156 -0.18 -6.17 9.46
N THR A 157 -0.24 -6.19 8.13
CA THR A 157 -0.99 -5.21 7.33
C THR A 157 -2.50 -5.33 7.55
N ILE A 158 -3.02 -6.56 7.65
CA ILE A 158 -4.44 -6.84 7.95
C ILE A 158 -4.76 -6.37 9.38
N ILE A 159 -3.93 -6.75 10.36
CA ILE A 159 -4.13 -6.38 11.77
C ILE A 159 -4.11 -4.86 11.95
N SER A 160 -3.14 -4.17 11.35
CA SER A 160 -3.04 -2.71 11.43
C SER A 160 -4.22 -2.01 10.74
N HIS A 161 -4.76 -2.57 9.65
CA HIS A 161 -5.98 -2.04 9.01
C HIS A 161 -7.22 -2.22 9.90
N ILE A 162 -7.38 -3.39 10.53
CA ILE A 162 -8.46 -3.63 11.51
C ILE A 162 -8.34 -2.62 12.67
N ALA A 163 -7.13 -2.44 13.21
CA ALA A 163 -6.89 -1.49 14.29
C ALA A 163 -7.22 -0.04 13.88
N GLN A 164 -6.91 0.33 12.63
CA GLN A 164 -7.27 1.63 12.06
C GLN A 164 -8.79 1.83 11.98
N ILE A 165 -9.55 0.81 11.57
CA ILE A 165 -11.01 0.86 11.49
C ILE A 165 -11.64 1.00 12.88
N ILE A 166 -11.16 0.21 13.86
CA ILE A 166 -11.70 0.20 15.23
C ILE A 166 -11.37 1.49 15.98
N SER A 167 -10.15 2.01 15.82
CA SER A 167 -9.64 3.13 16.62
C SER A 167 -10.04 4.51 16.08
N ASN A 168 -11.14 4.58 15.33
CA ASN A 168 -11.71 5.79 14.75
C ASN A 168 -10.66 6.73 14.10
N SER A 169 -9.77 6.15 13.28
CA SER A 169 -8.75 6.89 12.51
C SER A 169 -7.61 7.51 13.34
N ASN A 170 -7.21 6.92 14.47
CA ASN A 170 -5.95 7.30 15.12
C ASN A 170 -4.79 7.26 14.08
N PRO A 171 -4.02 8.36 13.93
CA PRO A 171 -2.96 8.48 12.92
C PRO A 171 -1.94 7.35 12.96
N ILE A 172 -1.66 6.81 14.14
CA ILE A 172 -0.62 5.80 14.35
C ILE A 172 -0.95 4.51 13.60
N PHE A 173 -2.20 4.03 13.68
CA PHE A 173 -2.58 2.79 13.00
C PHE A 173 -2.60 2.96 11.48
N SER A 174 -2.97 4.14 10.99
CA SER A 174 -2.86 4.49 9.58
C SER A 174 -1.40 4.50 9.09
N LEU A 175 -0.47 5.02 9.90
CA LEU A 175 0.96 4.98 9.61
C LEU A 175 1.51 3.55 9.63
N MET A 176 1.16 2.75 10.63
CA MET A 176 1.55 1.34 10.72
C MET A 176 1.05 0.53 9.52
N HIS A 177 -0.20 0.77 9.11
CA HIS A 177 -0.77 0.13 7.93
C HIS A 177 0.00 0.47 6.66
N ASN A 178 0.25 1.76 6.40
CA ASN A 178 1.03 2.19 5.24
C ASN A 178 2.47 1.69 5.29
N PHE A 179 3.09 1.67 6.47
CA PHE A 179 4.42 1.09 6.68
C PHE A 179 4.46 -0.38 6.25
N CYS A 180 3.54 -1.21 6.76
CA CYS A 180 3.48 -2.62 6.42
C CYS A 180 3.15 -2.83 4.93
N PHE A 181 2.27 -2.00 4.36
CA PHE A 181 1.90 -2.08 2.96
C PHE A 181 3.07 -1.77 2.02
N ILE A 182 3.85 -0.72 2.29
CA ILE A 182 5.10 -0.42 1.54
C ILE A 182 6.13 -1.54 1.75
N LEU A 183 6.18 -2.12 2.95
CA LEU A 183 7.08 -3.23 3.26
C LEU A 183 6.73 -4.48 2.44
N ILE A 184 5.45 -4.83 2.28
CA ILE A 184 5.00 -5.90 1.35
C ILE A 184 5.56 -5.66 -0.04
N GLY A 185 5.31 -4.48 -0.62
CA GLY A 185 5.66 -4.21 -2.01
C GLY A 185 7.18 -4.20 -2.25
N SER A 186 7.93 -3.56 -1.36
CA SER A 186 9.39 -3.47 -1.48
C SER A 186 10.06 -4.83 -1.24
N TRP A 187 9.54 -5.61 -0.30
CA TRP A 187 10.03 -6.98 -0.06
C TRP A 187 9.69 -7.91 -1.22
N LEU A 188 8.50 -7.80 -1.80
CA LEU A 188 8.12 -8.58 -2.97
C LEU A 188 9.07 -8.32 -4.15
N CYS A 189 9.47 -7.06 -4.37
CA CYS A 189 10.52 -6.75 -5.36
C CYS A 189 11.85 -7.44 -5.03
N HIS A 190 12.25 -7.43 -3.76
CA HIS A 190 13.50 -8.04 -3.32
C HIS A 190 13.49 -9.57 -3.46
N ILE A 191 12.36 -10.23 -3.17
CA ILE A 191 12.18 -11.66 -3.44
C ILE A 191 12.44 -11.96 -4.92
N GLY A 192 11.91 -11.12 -5.82
CA GLY A 192 12.17 -11.20 -7.25
C GLY A 192 13.67 -11.22 -7.56
N LEU A 193 14.43 -10.28 -6.99
CA LEU A 193 15.89 -10.21 -7.14
C LEU A 193 16.63 -11.40 -6.54
N TYR A 194 16.19 -11.92 -5.39
CA TYR A 194 16.83 -13.04 -4.72
C TYR A 194 16.68 -14.36 -5.46
N LEU A 195 15.48 -14.61 -6.00
CA LEU A 195 15.16 -15.89 -6.62
C LEU A 195 15.42 -15.89 -8.13
N TYR A 196 15.32 -14.74 -8.78
CA TYR A 196 15.44 -14.61 -10.22
C TYR A 196 16.44 -13.49 -10.51
N SER A 197 17.72 -13.83 -10.59
CA SER A 197 18.76 -12.87 -10.92
C SER A 197 18.56 -12.34 -12.35
N PRO A 198 18.24 -11.04 -12.55
CA PRO A 198 18.01 -10.49 -13.89
C PRO A 198 19.32 -10.29 -14.67
N TRP A 199 20.47 -10.36 -14.00
CA TRP A 199 21.77 -10.14 -14.62
C TRP A 199 22.76 -11.22 -14.19
N SER A 200 23.57 -11.71 -15.13
CA SER A 200 24.53 -12.81 -14.91
C SER A 200 25.59 -12.56 -13.82
N TRP A 201 25.80 -11.30 -13.42
CA TRP A 201 26.76 -10.88 -12.40
C TRP A 201 26.14 -10.74 -11.00
N LEU A 202 24.80 -10.77 -10.88
CA LEU A 202 24.12 -10.86 -9.60
C LEU A 202 24.14 -12.33 -9.15
N ILE A 203 24.79 -12.57 -8.00
CA ILE A 203 24.92 -13.89 -7.39
C ILE A 203 23.51 -14.37 -6.99
N VAL A 204 23.00 -15.37 -7.70
CA VAL A 204 21.83 -16.14 -7.24
C VAL A 204 22.22 -16.77 -5.92
N ARG A 205 21.41 -16.52 -4.90
CA ARG A 205 21.71 -16.94 -3.55
C ARG A 205 21.44 -18.44 -3.42
N ASP A 206 22.34 -19.17 -2.75
CA ASP A 206 22.18 -20.61 -2.55
C ASP A 206 20.89 -20.86 -1.75
N GLN A 207 20.00 -21.67 -2.35
CA GLN A 207 18.67 -21.91 -1.83
C GLN A 207 18.64 -22.86 -0.61
N ASN A 208 19.74 -23.56 -0.35
CA ASN A 208 19.88 -24.50 0.76
C ASN A 208 20.81 -23.99 1.87
N ASP A 209 21.50 -22.86 1.65
CA ASP A 209 22.45 -22.30 2.59
C ASP A 209 21.77 -21.48 3.71
N VAL A 210 22.17 -21.72 4.94
CA VAL A 210 21.69 -20.98 6.12
C VAL A 210 22.16 -19.53 6.10
N ILE A 211 23.34 -19.25 5.53
CA ILE A 211 23.86 -17.89 5.42
C ILE A 211 22.89 -17.03 4.58
N SER A 212 22.28 -17.62 3.55
CA SER A 212 21.24 -16.99 2.73
C SER A 212 20.05 -16.49 3.54
N ILE A 213 19.57 -17.30 4.47
CA ILE A 213 18.46 -16.96 5.37
C ILE A 213 18.83 -15.78 6.28
N ILE A 214 20.04 -15.79 6.84
CA ILE A 214 20.54 -14.70 7.69
C ILE A 214 20.61 -13.39 6.91
N HIS A 215 21.13 -13.42 5.68
CA HIS A 215 21.18 -12.24 4.82
C HIS A 215 19.78 -11.71 4.47
N ALA A 216 18.81 -12.59 4.20
CA ALA A 216 17.43 -12.17 3.96
C ALA A 216 16.84 -11.44 5.18
N ASN A 217 17.07 -11.92 6.40
CA ASN A 217 16.59 -11.27 7.63
C ASN A 217 17.19 -9.87 7.81
N ASN A 218 18.50 -9.73 7.62
CA ASN A 218 19.18 -8.45 7.72
C ASN A 218 18.67 -7.47 6.66
N THR A 219 18.49 -7.96 5.44
CA THR A 219 17.98 -7.16 4.33
C THR A 219 16.55 -6.70 4.58
N PHE A 220 15.68 -7.58 5.08
CA PHE A 220 14.32 -7.21 5.47
C PHE A 220 14.33 -6.13 6.57
N SER A 221 15.26 -6.20 7.52
CA SER A 221 15.45 -5.18 8.54
C SER A 221 15.90 -3.84 7.94
N TYR A 222 16.76 -3.85 6.92
CA TYR A 222 17.12 -2.64 6.19
C TYR A 222 15.92 -2.02 5.45
N HIS A 223 15.02 -2.82 4.87
CA HIS A 223 13.77 -2.32 4.31
C HIS A 223 12.93 -1.58 5.37
N MET A 224 12.78 -2.16 6.56
CA MET A 224 12.06 -1.53 7.67
C MET A 224 12.67 -0.16 8.04
N ILE A 225 14.00 -0.10 8.18
CA ILE A 225 14.72 1.16 8.50
C ILE A 225 14.51 2.19 7.39
N MET A 226 14.67 1.80 6.12
CA MET A 226 14.52 2.72 4.98
C MET A 226 13.10 3.28 4.86
N ILE A 227 12.08 2.47 5.15
CA ILE A 227 10.68 2.93 5.15
C ILE A 227 10.45 3.91 6.32
N CYS A 228 10.98 3.64 7.52
CA CYS A 228 10.93 4.58 8.64
C CYS A 228 11.58 5.92 8.29
N LEU A 229 12.77 5.91 7.67
CA LEU A 229 13.45 7.12 7.21
C LEU A 229 12.62 7.87 6.16
N THR A 230 11.96 7.14 5.25
CA THR A 230 11.08 7.72 4.23
C THR A 230 9.87 8.43 4.88
N ILE A 231 9.24 7.82 5.88
CA ILE A 231 8.13 8.43 6.63
C ILE A 231 8.61 9.70 7.33
N ILE A 232 9.73 9.64 8.05
CA ILE A 232 10.31 10.80 8.75
C ILE A 232 10.62 11.94 7.76
N MET A 233 11.22 11.62 6.62
CA MET A 233 11.52 12.58 5.56
C MET A 233 10.23 13.24 5.03
N MET A 234 9.18 12.47 4.77
CA MET A 234 7.89 13.01 4.31
C MET A 234 7.24 13.91 5.36
N MET A 235 7.26 13.51 6.63
CA MET A 235 6.78 14.33 7.75
C MET A 235 7.55 15.65 7.84
N PHE A 236 8.87 15.62 7.71
CA PHE A 236 9.71 16.81 7.75
C PHE A 236 9.41 17.79 6.59
N ILE A 237 9.23 17.27 5.38
CA ILE A 237 8.84 18.06 4.21
C ILE A 237 7.47 18.73 4.44
N LEU A 238 6.48 17.99 4.95
CA LEU A 238 5.14 18.51 5.20
C LEU A 238 5.12 19.53 6.34
N ASN A 239 5.88 19.32 7.41
CA ASN A 239 6.04 20.28 8.51
C ASN A 239 6.65 21.61 8.00
N ARG A 240 7.72 21.55 7.18
CA ARG A 240 8.30 22.75 6.56
C ARG A 240 7.28 23.50 5.71
N LYS A 241 6.50 22.78 4.89
CA LYS A 241 5.47 23.36 4.04
C LYS A 241 4.32 23.99 4.86
N SER A 242 3.87 23.31 5.91
CA SER A 242 2.82 23.81 6.81
C SER A 242 3.23 25.11 7.49
N ARG A 243 4.44 25.17 8.07
CA ARG A 243 4.98 26.39 8.71
C ARG A 243 5.04 27.57 7.75
N HIS A 244 5.45 27.34 6.51
CA HIS A 244 5.54 28.40 5.50
C HIS A 244 4.15 28.96 5.15
N THR A 245 3.14 28.09 5.01
CA THR A 245 1.74 28.51 4.77
C THR A 245 1.19 29.34 5.94
N ILE A 246 1.42 28.91 7.19
CA ILE A 246 0.98 29.63 8.39
C ILE A 246 1.67 31.00 8.52
N GLN A 247 2.95 31.10 8.14
CA GLN A 247 3.65 32.38 8.12
C GLN A 247 3.04 33.30 7.06
N GLN A 248 2.83 32.82 5.84
CA GLN A 248 2.22 33.60 4.76
C GLN A 248 0.81 34.09 5.08
N SER A 249 -0.05 33.28 5.70
CA SER A 249 -1.40 33.71 6.09
C SER A 249 -1.35 34.83 7.15
N ARG A 250 -0.44 34.73 8.12
CA ARG A 250 -0.22 35.79 9.13
C ARG A 250 0.25 37.12 8.54
N PHE A 251 1.08 37.09 7.50
CA PHE A 251 1.53 38.31 6.81
C PHE A 251 0.48 38.88 5.84
N SER A 252 -0.50 38.07 5.42
CA SER A 252 -1.54 38.45 4.45
C SER A 252 -2.81 39.00 5.10
N GLU A 253 -2.96 38.91 6.44
CA GLU A 253 -3.97 39.68 7.18
C GLU A 253 -3.40 41.07 7.51
N PRO A 254 -3.70 42.13 6.73
CA PRO A 254 -3.43 43.48 7.18
C PRO A 254 -4.24 43.73 8.44
N ASN A 255 -3.64 44.39 9.43
CA ASN A 255 -4.27 44.88 10.65
C ASN A 255 -5.65 45.51 10.39
N LEU A 256 -6.73 44.72 10.37
CA LEU A 256 -8.06 45.24 10.63
C LEU A 256 -8.07 45.52 12.12
N GLN A 257 -7.84 46.79 12.46
CA GLN A 257 -8.22 47.35 13.75
C GLN A 257 -9.62 46.84 14.07
N ARG A 258 -9.72 45.96 15.08
CA ARG A 258 -11.01 45.53 15.61
C ARG A 258 -11.77 46.79 15.99
N PRO A 259 -12.98 47.05 15.47
CA PRO A 259 -13.78 48.15 15.99
C PRO A 259 -14.02 47.91 17.49
N PRO A 260 -14.02 48.97 18.31
CA PRO A 260 -14.22 48.83 19.75
C PRO A 260 -15.57 48.15 19.98
N VAL A 261 -15.55 47.11 20.81
CA VAL A 261 -16.73 46.40 21.29
C VAL A 261 -17.67 47.44 21.90
N LYS A 262 -18.82 47.70 21.25
CA LYS A 262 -19.89 48.46 21.88
C LYS A 262 -20.43 47.62 23.03
N GLN A 263 -20.17 48.06 24.26
CA GLN A 263 -20.91 47.61 25.44
C GLN A 263 -22.36 48.04 25.26
N CYS A 264 -23.26 47.08 24.99
CA CYS A 264 -24.69 47.31 25.17
C CYS A 264 -24.99 47.22 26.67
N TYR A 265 -25.20 48.39 27.29
CA TYR A 265 -25.98 48.51 28.51
C TYR A 265 -27.45 48.64 28.13
N SER A 266 -28.27 47.69 28.58
CA SER A 266 -29.65 47.84 29.09
C SER A 266 -30.28 46.46 29.20
#